data_AF-A0A4R6TWN4-F1
#
_entry.id   AF-A0A4R6TWN4-F1
#
_cell.length_a   1.000
_cell.length_b   1.000
_cell.length_c   1.000
_cell.angle_alpha   90.00
_cell.angle_beta   90.00
_cell.angle_gamma   90.00
#
_symmetry.space_group_name_H-M   'P 1'
#
loop_
_entity.id
_entity.type
_entity.pdbx_description
1 polymer ?
#
loop_
_entity_poly.entity_id
_entity_poly.type
_entity_poly.pdbx_seq_one_letter_code
_entity_poly.pdbx_strand_id
1 'polypeptide(L)'
;MVSMIEITHRGDQVKYGIRRLLQDWYVFQERQYKGDYAATDLLIDLADAMQKAKLTESQERSLQLIHMIGFSATEAGIMMKCSRQSATRNAERALGKVANAWAWETAS
;
A
#
# COMPACT_ATOMS: atom_id res chain seq x y z
N MET A 1 10.49 -27.52 -0.22
CA MET A 1 11.37 -26.36 -0.46
C MET A 1 10.59 -25.44 -1.39
N VAL A 2 10.10 -24.29 -0.92
CA VAL A 2 9.29 -23.36 -1.75
C VAL A 2 10.22 -22.72 -2.78
N SER A 3 9.82 -22.69 -4.05
CA SER A 3 10.64 -22.16 -5.14
C SER A 3 10.79 -20.64 -5.02
N MET A 4 11.96 -20.09 -5.37
CA MET A 4 12.20 -18.63 -5.42
C MET A 4 11.19 -17.89 -6.31
N ILE A 5 10.68 -18.57 -7.35
CA ILE A 5 9.66 -18.04 -8.25
C ILE A 5 8.30 -17.91 -7.52
N GLU A 6 7.93 -18.90 -6.70
CA GLU A 6 6.68 -18.89 -5.94
C GLU A 6 6.67 -17.80 -4.85
N ILE A 7 7.82 -17.59 -4.18
CA ILE A 7 7.97 -16.54 -3.16
C ILE A 7 7.83 -15.15 -3.79
N THR A 8 8.49 -14.93 -4.93
CA THR A 8 8.42 -13.64 -5.65
C THR A 8 7.00 -13.37 -6.14
N HIS A 9 6.33 -14.38 -6.72
CA HIS A 9 4.96 -14.26 -7.20
C HIS A 9 3.98 -13.93 -6.07
N ARG A 10 4.13 -14.56 -4.90
CA ARG A 10 3.30 -14.27 -3.72
C ARG A 10 3.48 -12.83 -3.24
N GLY A 11 4.71 -12.33 -3.22
CA GLY A 11 5.01 -10.94 -2.85
C GLY A 11 4.34 -9.92 -3.79
N ASP A 12 4.39 -10.19 -5.10
CA ASP A 12 3.76 -9.33 -6.11
C ASP A 12 2.23 -9.32 -6.00
N GLN A 13 1.61 -10.46 -5.67
CA GLN A 13 0.17 -10.54 -5.44
C GLN A 13 -0.27 -9.73 -4.22
N VAL A 14 0.43 -9.86 -3.08
CA VAL A 14 0.14 -9.07 -1.87
C VAL A 14 0.27 -7.59 -2.15
N LYS A 15 1.35 -7.20 -2.84
CA LYS A 15 1.60 -5.81 -3.24
C LYS A 15 0.49 -5.27 -4.15
N TYR A 16 -0.01 -6.07 -5.08
CA TYR A 16 -1.15 -5.72 -5.93
C TYR A 16 -2.44 -5.54 -5.12
N GLY A 17 -2.72 -6.45 -4.18
CA GLY A 17 -3.88 -6.36 -3.29
C GLY A 17 -3.88 -5.08 -2.45
N ILE A 18 -2.74 -4.75 -1.83
CA ILE A 18 -2.60 -3.51 -1.05
C ILE A 18 -2.79 -2.27 -1.92
N ARG A 19 -2.26 -2.27 -3.15
CA ARG A 19 -2.48 -1.16 -4.08
C ARG A 19 -3.97 -0.94 -4.33
N ARG A 20 -4.73 -2.01 -4.55
CA ARG A 20 -6.18 -1.95 -4.75
C ARG A 20 -6.91 -1.45 -3.51
N LEU A 21 -6.54 -1.95 -2.32
CA LEU A 21 -7.11 -1.49 -1.05
C LEU A 21 -6.90 0.02 -0.84
N LEU A 22 -5.71 0.54 -1.14
CA LEU A 22 -5.43 1.98 -1.03
C LEU A 22 -6.24 2.81 -2.03
N GLN A 23 -6.39 2.33 -3.27
CA GLN A 23 -7.17 3.01 -4.31
C GLN A 23 -8.66 3.03 -4.00
N ASP A 24 -9.17 1.94 -3.44
CA ASP A 24 -10.58 1.78 -3.08
C ASP A 24 -10.84 2.15 -1.60
N TRP A 25 -9.90 2.85 -0.94
CA TRP A 25 -9.92 3.09 0.52
C TRP A 25 -11.27 3.61 1.03
N TYR A 26 -11.84 4.61 0.36
CA TYR A 26 -13.14 5.18 0.75
C TYR A 26 -14.30 4.20 0.60
N VAL A 27 -14.23 3.30 -0.39
CA VAL A 27 -15.25 2.25 -0.58
C VAL A 27 -15.19 1.26 0.57
N PHE A 28 -14.00 0.83 0.98
CA PHE A 28 -13.82 -0.05 2.14
C PHE A 28 -14.26 0.64 3.45
N GLN A 29 -13.93 1.91 3.62
CA GLN A 29 -14.37 2.69 4.76
C GLN A 29 -15.90 2.78 4.84
N GLU A 30 -16.59 2.99 3.72
CA GLU A 30 -18.06 3.02 3.68
C GLU A 30 -18.66 1.64 4.01
N ARG A 31 -18.07 0.57 3.46
CA ARG A 31 -18.52 -0.82 3.71
C ARG A 31 -18.42 -1.20 5.18
N GLN A 32 -17.38 -0.76 5.89
CA GLN A 32 -17.22 -1.00 7.33
C GLN A 32 -18.46 -0.54 8.11
N TYR A 33 -19.01 0.64 7.78
CA TYR A 33 -20.17 1.22 8.46
C TYR A 33 -21.49 0.56 8.06
N LYS A 34 -21.47 -0.28 7.03
CA LYS A 34 -22.60 -1.11 6.59
C LYS A 34 -22.57 -2.53 7.19
N GLY A 35 -21.68 -2.77 8.16
CA GLY A 35 -21.56 -4.07 8.84
C GLY A 35 -20.73 -5.10 8.08
N ASP A 36 -19.94 -4.67 7.10
CA ASP A 36 -18.99 -5.53 6.41
C ASP A 36 -17.73 -5.72 7.26
N TYR A 37 -17.74 -6.75 8.10
CA TYR A 37 -16.62 -7.08 8.98
C TYR A 37 -15.36 -7.45 8.19
N ALA A 38 -15.49 -8.08 7.01
CA ALA A 38 -14.33 -8.39 6.17
C ALA A 38 -13.65 -7.12 5.64
N ALA A 39 -14.42 -6.08 5.28
CA ALA A 39 -13.86 -4.78 4.96
C ALA A 39 -13.17 -4.13 6.16
N THR A 40 -13.72 -4.31 7.36
CA THR A 40 -13.15 -3.79 8.60
C THR A 40 -11.80 -4.45 8.91
N ASP A 41 -11.74 -5.79 8.86
CA ASP A 41 -10.51 -6.55 9.10
C ASP A 41 -9.40 -6.14 8.13
N LEU A 42 -9.72 -6.03 6.83
CA LEU A 42 -8.77 -5.57 5.81
C LEU A 42 -8.24 -4.15 6.07
N LEU A 43 -9.06 -3.26 6.61
CA LEU A 43 -8.65 -1.89 6.93
C LEU A 43 -7.76 -1.86 8.19
N ILE A 44 -8.05 -2.72 9.18
CA ILE A 44 -7.22 -2.88 10.38
C ILE A 44 -5.86 -3.45 10.02
N ASP A 45 -5.82 -4.55 9.27
CA ASP A 45 -4.58 -5.17 8.79
C ASP A 45 -3.75 -4.17 7.95
N LEU A 46 -4.40 -3.35 7.12
CA LEU A 46 -3.71 -2.30 6.36
C LEU A 46 -3.09 -1.24 7.25
N ALA A 47 -3.82 -0.78 8.27
CA ALA A 47 -3.33 0.21 9.21
C ALA A 47 -2.12 -0.32 10.00
N ASP A 48 -2.20 -1.57 10.47
CA ASP A 48 -1.13 -2.23 11.21
C ASP A 48 0.11 -2.46 10.32
N ALA A 49 -0.08 -2.93 9.09
CA ALA A 49 1.00 -3.09 8.12
C ALA A 49 1.67 -1.73 7.79
N MET A 50 0.89 -0.66 7.61
CA MET A 50 1.42 0.69 7.38
C MET A 50 2.23 1.21 8.57
N GLN A 51 1.78 0.97 9.80
CA GLN A 51 2.51 1.34 11.02
C GLN A 51 3.85 0.56 11.12
N LYS A 52 3.82 -0.75 10.86
CA LYS A 52 5.00 -1.64 10.92
C LYS A 52 5.99 -1.39 9.80
N ALA A 53 5.54 -0.89 8.64
CA ALA A 53 6.37 -0.64 7.46
C ALA A 53 7.45 0.43 7.67
N LYS A 54 7.35 1.26 8.72
CA LYS A 54 8.30 2.34 9.04
C LYS A 54 8.64 3.16 7.78
N LEU A 55 7.60 3.69 7.16
CA LEU A 55 7.71 4.55 5.98
C LEU A 55 8.41 5.86 6.37
N THR A 56 9.23 6.39 5.47
CA THR A 56 9.68 7.79 5.62
C THR A 56 8.55 8.73 5.22
N GLU A 57 8.61 9.98 5.68
CA GLU A 57 7.60 10.99 5.31
C GLU A 57 7.43 11.10 3.77
N SER A 58 8.53 11.09 3.02
CA SER A 58 8.45 11.10 1.56
C SER A 58 7.82 9.83 0.97
N GLN A 59 8.03 8.66 1.58
CA GLN A 59 7.41 7.40 1.15
C GLN A 59 5.90 7.43 1.39
N GLU A 60 5.49 7.82 2.59
CA GLU A 60 4.09 7.95 2.99
C GLU A 60 3.34 8.97 2.11
N ARG A 61 3.92 10.17 1.94
CA ARG A 61 3.35 11.22 1.09
C ARG A 61 3.18 10.76 -0.36
N SER A 62 4.19 10.09 -0.91
CA SER A 62 4.10 9.58 -2.30
C SER A 62 3.04 8.50 -2.45
N LEU A 63 2.95 7.59 -1.47
CA LEU A 63 1.97 6.50 -1.43
C LEU A 63 0.55 7.06 -1.39
N GLN A 64 0.29 8.03 -0.51
CA GLN A 64 -1.02 8.66 -0.36
C GLN A 64 -1.45 9.40 -1.63
N LEU A 65 -0.58 10.27 -2.17
CA LEU A 65 -0.92 11.08 -3.36
C LEU A 65 -1.23 10.19 -4.56
N ILE A 66 -0.42 9.17 -4.82
CA ILE A 66 -0.55 8.34 -6.02
C ILE A 66 -1.64 7.27 -5.86
N HIS A 67 -1.70 6.59 -4.72
CA HIS A 67 -2.59 5.43 -4.58
C HIS A 67 -3.88 5.72 -3.84
N MET A 68 -3.92 6.61 -2.84
CA MET A 68 -5.16 6.90 -2.10
C MET A 68 -5.94 8.05 -2.71
N ILE A 69 -5.25 9.09 -3.19
CA ILE A 69 -5.88 10.28 -3.77
C ILE A 69 -6.04 10.14 -5.29
N GLY A 70 -5.18 9.35 -5.94
CA GLY A 70 -5.27 9.06 -7.37
C GLY A 70 -4.58 10.07 -8.28
N PHE A 71 -3.67 10.89 -7.75
CA PHE A 71 -2.84 11.75 -8.58
C PHE A 71 -1.85 10.95 -9.44
N SER A 72 -1.56 11.45 -10.62
CA SER A 72 -0.45 10.95 -11.43
C SER A 72 0.89 11.17 -10.71
N ALA A 73 1.89 10.36 -11.04
CA ALA A 73 3.25 10.54 -10.51
C ALA A 73 3.85 11.92 -10.84
N THR A 74 3.40 12.55 -11.93
CA THR A 74 3.85 13.89 -12.32
C THR A 74 3.25 14.93 -11.37
N GLU A 75 1.95 14.88 -11.13
CA GLU A 75 1.27 15.77 -10.17
C GLU A 75 1.83 15.59 -8.76
N ALA A 76 2.01 14.34 -8.31
CA ALA A 76 2.65 14.03 -7.04
C ALA A 76 4.06 14.61 -6.94
N GLY A 77 4.87 14.50 -8.00
CA GLY A 77 6.19 15.12 -8.08
C GLY A 77 6.14 16.64 -7.90
N ILE A 78 5.20 17.32 -8.55
CA ILE A 78 4.99 18.77 -8.42
C ILE A 78 4.64 19.14 -6.97
N MET A 79 3.66 18.46 -6.37
CA MET A 79 3.23 18.73 -4.98
C MET A 79 4.35 18.47 -3.97
N MET A 80 5.19 17.46 -4.22
CA MET A 80 6.32 17.09 -3.35
C MET A 80 7.62 17.85 -3.67
N LYS A 81 7.61 18.72 -4.69
CA LYS A 81 8.80 19.42 -5.20
C LYS A 81 9.96 18.47 -5.55
N CYS A 82 9.65 17.35 -6.20
CA CYS A 82 10.62 16.36 -6.65
C CYS A 82 10.33 15.88 -8.08
N SER A 83 11.23 15.10 -8.67
CA SER A 83 10.99 14.56 -10.01
C SER A 83 9.89 13.49 -10.01
N ARG A 84 9.22 13.33 -11.16
CA ARG A 84 8.27 12.23 -11.40
C ARG A 84 8.87 10.86 -11.02
N GLN A 85 10.12 10.59 -11.42
CA GLN A 85 10.76 9.31 -11.09
C GLN A 85 10.97 9.14 -9.58
N SER A 86 11.29 10.23 -8.86
CA SER A 86 11.47 10.16 -7.41
C SER A 86 10.16 9.86 -6.69
N ALA A 87 9.05 10.52 -7.09
CA ALA A 87 7.72 10.25 -6.55
C ALA A 87 7.28 8.79 -6.80
N THR A 88 7.41 8.30 -8.04
CA THR A 88 7.11 6.89 -8.38
C THR A 88 7.93 5.92 -7.54
N ARG A 89 9.25 6.14 -7.46
CA ARG A 89 10.15 5.26 -6.70
C ARG A 89 9.81 5.23 -5.22
N ASN A 90 9.47 6.39 -4.64
CA ASN A 90 9.07 6.46 -3.23
C ASN A 90 7.76 5.72 -2.98
N ALA A 91 6.74 5.87 -3.83
CA ALA A 91 5.48 5.15 -3.72
C ALA A 91 5.66 3.63 -3.88
N GLU A 92 6.43 3.19 -4.88
CA GLU A 92 6.67 1.77 -5.12
C GLU A 92 7.52 1.11 -4.00
N ARG A 93 8.47 1.85 -3.41
CA ARG A 93 9.21 1.40 -2.22
C ARG A 93 8.32 1.33 -0.99
N ALA A 94 7.43 2.32 -0.81
CA ALA A 94 6.47 2.32 0.28
C ALA A 94 5.54 1.10 0.18
N LEU A 95 4.97 0.88 -1.01
CA LEU A 95 4.08 -0.24 -1.29
C LEU A 95 4.76 -1.60 -1.04
N GLY A 96 6.03 -1.74 -1.43
CA GLY A 96 6.82 -2.95 -1.14
C GLY A 96 7.05 -3.16 0.37
N LYS A 97 7.32 -2.10 1.13
CA LYS A 97 7.47 -2.19 2.59
C LYS A 97 6.17 -2.60 3.28
N VAL A 98 5.04 -2.02 2.88
CA VAL A 98 3.72 -2.37 3.43
C VAL A 98 3.37 -3.82 3.07
N ALA A 99 3.62 -4.24 1.83
CA ALA A 99 3.41 -5.63 1.41
C ALA A 99 4.24 -6.64 2.21
N ASN A 100 5.50 -6.30 2.48
CA ASN A 100 6.32 -7.13 3.33
C ASN A 100 5.74 -7.20 4.75
N ALA A 101 5.40 -6.06 5.36
CA ALA A 101 4.83 -6.00 6.71
C ALA A 101 3.54 -6.83 6.84
N TRP A 102 2.65 -6.77 5.85
CA TRP A 102 1.43 -7.58 5.79
C TRP A 102 1.73 -9.08 5.71
N ALA A 103 2.67 -9.47 4.83
CA ALA A 103 3.01 -10.87 4.65
C ALA A 103 3.56 -11.52 5.94
N TRP A 104 4.22 -10.73 6.80
CA TRP A 104 4.68 -11.21 8.11
C TRP A 104 3.55 -11.53 9.07
N GLU A 105 2.44 -10.78 9.08
CA GLU A 105 1.28 -11.08 9.93
C GLU A 105 0.54 -12.34 9.50
N THR A 106 0.40 -12.55 8.20
CA THR A 106 -0.31 -13.74 7.67
C THR A 106 0.50 -15.03 7.71
N ALA A 107 1.76 -14.98 8.14
CA ALA A 107 2.67 -16.13 8.24
C ALA A 107 2.95 -16.58 9.69
N SER A 108 2.54 -15.78 10.68
CA SER A 108 2.66 -16.03 12.12
C SER A 108 1.35 -16.55 12.71
#